data_AF-A0A936BMY6-F1
#
_entry.id   AF-A0A936BMY6-F1
#
_cell.length_a   1.000
_cell.length_b   1.000
_cell.length_c   1.000
_cell.angle_alpha   90.00
_cell.angle_beta   90.00
_cell.angle_gamma   90.00
#
_symmetry.space_group_name_H-M   'P 1'
#
loop_
_entity.id
_entity.type
_entity.pdbx_description
1 polymer ?
#
loop_
_entity_poly.entity_id
_entity_poly.type
_entity_poly.pdbx_seq_one_letter_code
_entity_poly.pdbx_strand_id
1 'polypeptide(L)'
;MKTLKKQIVNQSRSISAIILSILSFTIFNCSSTADLRVSEFKFNYNGENYLLRSAYCPKNPRSCNQIIGPNFIASDMNQDRIIDEVINGNIEISKAQAIYDYCLDVLAKQGKVNEIDMGNKTFSFSEGNRSYEIKSFSSVKGNNFNQFSIKDNFHSGIGEISVFIDDNSDGTLDETLKGKVAISEAQNKYSMAIEKGLSAHNLSKVNGYILTK
;
A
#
# COMPACT_ATOMS: atom_id res chain seq x y z
N MET A 1 -21.00 43.16 61.52
CA MET A 1 -19.91 42.15 61.41
C MET A 1 -20.37 40.71 61.07
N LYS A 2 -21.61 40.28 61.39
CA LYS A 2 -22.09 38.91 61.05
C LYS A 2 -22.45 38.70 59.56
N THR A 3 -22.74 39.76 58.81
CA THR A 3 -23.16 39.71 57.40
C THR A 3 -22.01 39.51 56.41
N LEU A 4 -20.83 40.13 56.65
CA LEU A 4 -19.67 39.97 55.75
C LEU A 4 -19.09 38.53 55.76
N LYS A 5 -19.10 37.84 56.90
CA LYS A 5 -18.57 36.46 56.98
C LYS A 5 -19.39 35.46 56.17
N LYS A 6 -20.69 35.71 55.96
CA LYS A 6 -21.59 34.79 55.24
C LYS A 6 -21.41 34.88 53.71
N GLN A 7 -21.02 36.05 53.19
CA GLN A 7 -20.76 36.25 51.76
C GLN A 7 -19.47 35.59 51.29
N ILE A 8 -18.41 35.64 52.11
CA ILE A 8 -17.10 35.04 51.78
C ILE A 8 -17.18 33.50 51.72
N VAL A 9 -17.97 32.89 52.60
CA VAL A 9 -18.14 31.42 52.64
C VAL A 9 -18.98 30.89 51.46
N ASN A 10 -19.91 31.69 50.92
CA ASN A 10 -20.69 31.29 49.75
C ASN A 10 -19.91 31.47 48.42
N GLN A 11 -19.02 32.45 48.34
CA GLN A 11 -18.13 32.63 47.18
C GLN A 11 -17.08 31.50 47.08
N SER A 12 -16.50 31.06 48.19
CA SER A 12 -15.51 29.97 48.17
C SER A 12 -16.10 28.62 47.77
N ARG A 13 -17.38 28.35 48.08
CA ARG A 13 -18.08 27.13 47.66
C ARG A 13 -18.40 27.09 46.16
N SER A 14 -18.68 28.25 45.53
CA SER A 14 -18.94 28.31 44.08
C SER A 14 -17.65 28.16 43.26
N ILE A 15 -16.53 28.71 43.73
CA ILE A 15 -15.25 28.62 43.00
C ILE A 15 -14.72 27.17 43.02
N SER A 16 -14.87 26.45 44.13
CA SER A 16 -14.47 25.04 44.20
C SER A 16 -15.30 24.13 43.27
N ALA A 17 -16.59 24.44 43.05
CA ALA A 17 -17.43 23.67 42.13
C ALA A 17 -17.05 23.91 40.66
N ILE A 18 -16.65 25.13 40.29
CA ILE A 18 -16.21 25.47 38.94
C ILE A 18 -14.85 24.84 38.62
N ILE A 19 -13.91 24.85 39.57
CA ILE A 19 -12.60 24.20 39.39
C ILE A 19 -12.77 22.68 39.23
N LEU A 20 -13.66 22.05 39.99
CA LEU A 20 -13.94 20.62 39.88
C LEU A 20 -14.63 20.26 38.54
N SER A 21 -15.49 21.15 38.01
CA SER A 21 -16.12 21.01 36.70
C SER A 21 -15.12 21.14 35.55
N ILE A 22 -14.12 22.03 35.65
CA ILE A 22 -13.09 22.21 34.62
C ILE A 22 -12.11 21.04 34.63
N LEU A 23 -11.78 20.50 35.81
CA LEU A 23 -10.91 19.33 35.95
C LEU A 23 -11.55 18.03 35.41
N SER A 24 -12.89 17.96 35.37
CA SER A 24 -13.63 16.80 34.86
C SER A 24 -13.68 16.75 33.32
N PHE A 25 -13.42 17.86 32.63
CA PHE A 25 -13.44 17.93 31.16
C PHE A 25 -12.12 17.54 30.49
N THR A 26 -11.02 17.40 31.24
CA THR A 26 -9.70 17.08 30.67
C THR A 26 -9.39 15.59 30.54
N ILE A 27 -10.30 14.70 30.97
CA ILE A 27 -10.09 13.24 30.95
C ILE A 27 -10.78 12.49 29.80
N PHE A 28 -11.42 13.19 28.85
CA PHE A 28 -12.03 12.57 27.66
C PHE A 28 -11.23 12.73 26.36
N ASN A 29 -9.94 13.09 26.43
CA ASN A 29 -9.05 12.94 25.29
C ASN A 29 -8.64 11.47 25.13
N CYS A 30 -9.60 10.66 24.68
CA CYS A 30 -9.34 9.35 24.10
C CYS A 30 -8.58 9.59 22.78
N SER A 31 -7.26 9.78 22.88
CA SER A 31 -6.38 9.75 21.72
C SER A 31 -6.48 8.34 21.15
N SER A 32 -7.25 8.20 20.08
CA SER A 32 -7.29 7.01 19.24
C SER A 32 -5.88 6.80 18.67
N THR A 33 -5.02 6.10 19.39
CA THR A 33 -3.78 5.57 18.84
C THR A 33 -4.17 4.62 17.71
N ALA A 34 -3.92 5.03 16.47
CA ALA A 34 -3.97 4.11 15.35
C ALA A 34 -3.07 2.92 15.68
N ASP A 35 -3.61 1.70 15.60
CA ASP A 35 -2.94 0.43 15.92
C ASP A 35 -1.86 0.14 14.85
N LEU A 36 -0.79 0.95 14.85
CA LEU A 36 0.34 0.82 13.94
C LEU A 36 1.24 -0.31 14.45
N ARG A 37 1.38 -1.35 13.63
CA ARG A 37 2.29 -2.47 13.88
C ARG A 37 3.45 -2.37 12.91
N VAL A 38 4.67 -2.44 13.43
CA VAL A 38 5.87 -2.43 12.61
C VAL A 38 6.66 -3.71 12.86
N SER A 39 7.07 -4.38 11.80
CA SER A 39 7.97 -5.52 11.85
C SER A 39 9.18 -5.27 10.94
N GLU A 40 10.30 -5.88 11.30
CA GLU A 40 11.57 -5.72 10.61
C GLU A 40 12.22 -7.09 10.39
N PHE A 41 12.79 -7.30 9.21
CA PHE A 41 13.48 -8.53 8.84
C PHE A 41 14.76 -8.20 8.08
N LYS A 42 15.90 -8.63 8.63
CA LYS A 42 17.21 -8.46 8.00
C LYS A 42 17.56 -9.71 7.21
N PHE A 43 18.11 -9.52 6.01
CA PHE A 43 18.53 -10.62 5.13
C PHE A 43 19.74 -10.23 4.30
N ASN A 44 20.42 -11.23 3.74
CA ASN A 44 21.53 -11.05 2.82
C ASN A 44 21.11 -11.45 1.41
N TYR A 45 21.47 -10.65 0.40
CA TYR A 45 21.23 -10.96 -1.01
C TYR A 45 22.46 -10.54 -1.82
N ASN A 46 23.05 -11.49 -2.54
CA ASN A 46 24.29 -11.28 -3.31
C ASN A 46 25.45 -10.66 -2.50
N GLY A 47 25.57 -11.02 -1.22
CA GLY A 47 26.64 -10.53 -0.33
C GLY A 47 26.33 -9.22 0.39
N GLU A 48 25.28 -8.50 -0.01
CA GLU A 48 24.85 -7.25 0.61
C GLU A 48 23.75 -7.47 1.64
N ASN A 49 23.72 -6.63 2.68
CA ASN A 49 22.71 -6.71 3.75
C ASN A 49 21.57 -5.73 3.50
N TYR A 50 20.34 -6.23 3.65
CA TYR A 50 19.10 -5.49 3.45
C TYR A 50 18.18 -5.61 4.65
N LEU A 51 17.25 -4.67 4.76
CA LEU A 51 16.19 -4.67 5.75
C LEU A 51 14.84 -4.54 5.03
N LEU A 52 13.94 -5.51 5.25
CA LEU A 52 12.52 -5.35 4.97
C LEU A 52 11.83 -4.82 6.23
N ARG A 53 11.21 -3.66 6.14
CA ARG A 53 10.34 -3.10 7.17
C ARG A 53 8.89 -3.16 6.70
N SER A 54 8.02 -3.79 7.45
CA SER A 54 6.57 -3.80 7.20
C SER A 54 5.87 -2.94 8.24
N ALA A 55 5.19 -1.89 7.80
CA ALA A 55 4.27 -1.11 8.61
C ALA A 55 2.85 -1.52 8.24
N TYR A 56 2.03 -1.88 9.22
CA TYR A 56 0.63 -2.22 9.02
C TYR A 56 -0.25 -1.37 9.93
N CYS A 57 -1.26 -0.73 9.34
CA CYS A 57 -2.27 0.02 10.05
C CYS A 57 -3.67 -0.39 9.56
N PRO A 58 -4.45 -1.15 10.34
CA PRO A 58 -5.74 -1.71 9.90
C PRO A 58 -6.79 -0.69 9.44
N LYS A 59 -6.60 0.60 9.77
CA LYS A 59 -7.58 1.68 9.53
C LYS A 59 -7.01 2.86 8.74
N ASN A 60 -5.80 2.74 8.17
CA ASN A 60 -5.10 3.87 7.56
C ASN A 60 -4.33 3.41 6.30
N PRO A 61 -4.36 4.17 5.19
CA PRO A 61 -3.57 3.90 3.98
C PRO A 61 -2.03 3.99 4.17
N ARG A 62 -1.52 4.01 5.40
CA ARG A 62 -0.08 4.07 5.71
C ARG A 62 0.56 2.69 5.86
N SER A 63 -0.18 1.62 5.60
CA SER A 63 0.43 0.28 5.54
C SER A 63 1.40 0.23 4.36
N CYS A 64 2.63 -0.19 4.57
CA CYS A 64 3.61 -0.33 3.50
C CYS A 64 4.69 -1.34 3.86
N ASN A 65 5.34 -1.88 2.84
CA ASN A 65 6.57 -2.64 2.95
C ASN A 65 7.70 -1.82 2.34
N GLN A 66 8.79 -1.67 3.06
CA GLN A 66 9.97 -0.94 2.60
C GLN A 66 11.16 -1.86 2.55
N ILE A 67 11.81 -1.93 1.38
CA ILE A 67 13.15 -2.51 1.26
C ILE A 67 14.17 -1.39 1.39
N ILE A 68 15.03 -1.54 2.40
CA ILE A 68 16.10 -0.61 2.74
C ILE A 68 17.42 -1.31 2.42
N GLY A 69 18.11 -0.80 1.40
CA GLY A 69 19.45 -1.23 1.01
C GLY A 69 20.53 -0.21 1.43
N PRO A 70 21.79 -0.46 1.06
CA PRO A 70 22.91 0.41 1.44
C PRO A 70 22.75 1.86 0.97
N ASN A 71 22.20 2.05 -0.24
CA ASN A 71 22.11 3.35 -0.91
C ASN A 71 20.71 3.64 -1.46
N PHE A 72 19.68 2.88 -1.09
CA PHE A 72 18.32 3.12 -1.54
C PHE A 72 17.25 2.71 -0.53
N ILE A 73 16.06 3.28 -0.68
CA ILE A 73 14.83 2.84 -0.02
C ILE A 73 13.76 2.73 -1.10
N ALA A 74 13.15 1.56 -1.23
CA ALA A 74 12.03 1.30 -2.13
C ALA A 74 10.81 0.86 -1.32
N SER A 75 9.61 1.15 -1.82
CA SER A 75 8.36 0.96 -1.08
C SER A 75 7.29 0.29 -1.93
N ASP A 76 6.62 -0.67 -1.31
CA ASP A 76 5.33 -1.25 -1.67
C ASP A 76 4.31 -0.63 -0.69
N MET A 77 3.61 0.40 -1.13
CA MET A 77 2.65 1.19 -0.35
C MET A 77 1.32 0.50 -0.15
N ASN A 78 1.05 -0.62 -0.83
CA ASN A 78 -0.22 -1.31 -0.74
C ASN A 78 -0.09 -2.78 -0.29
N GLN A 79 1.13 -3.16 0.11
CA GLN A 79 1.52 -4.50 0.57
C GLN A 79 1.15 -5.62 -0.41
N ASP A 80 1.05 -5.32 -1.71
CA ASP A 80 0.65 -6.28 -2.74
C ASP A 80 1.81 -7.03 -3.37
N ARG A 81 3.00 -6.89 -2.77
CA ARG A 81 4.29 -7.51 -3.16
C ARG A 81 4.95 -6.86 -4.36
N ILE A 82 4.47 -5.70 -4.79
CA ILE A 82 5.07 -4.93 -5.87
C ILE A 82 5.60 -3.61 -5.33
N ILE A 83 6.86 -3.30 -5.67
CA ILE A 83 7.46 -2.01 -5.36
C ILE A 83 6.82 -0.95 -6.25
N ASP A 84 6.14 0.01 -5.63
CA ASP A 84 5.52 1.16 -6.30
C ASP A 84 6.55 2.25 -6.63
N GLU A 85 7.50 2.49 -5.72
CA GLU A 85 8.43 3.61 -5.87
C GLU A 85 9.78 3.41 -5.17
N VAL A 86 10.77 4.16 -5.64
CA VAL A 86 12.06 4.38 -4.95
C VAL A 86 12.01 5.72 -4.23
N ILE A 87 11.85 5.68 -2.91
CA ILE A 87 11.72 6.86 -2.04
C ILE A 87 13.04 7.64 -1.96
N ASN A 88 14.17 6.92 -1.93
CA ASN A 88 15.49 7.51 -1.79
C ASN A 88 16.53 6.65 -2.50
N GLY A 89 17.57 7.30 -3.03
CA GLY A 89 18.67 6.63 -3.72
C GLY A 89 18.46 6.46 -5.21
N ASN A 90 19.36 5.71 -5.85
CA ASN A 90 19.31 5.41 -7.27
C ASN A 90 19.36 3.90 -7.47
N ILE A 91 18.21 3.30 -7.74
CA ILE A 91 18.07 1.90 -8.12
C ILE A 91 16.91 1.81 -9.13
N GLU A 92 17.03 0.92 -10.10
CA GLU A 92 15.91 0.59 -10.99
C GLU A 92 14.84 -0.17 -10.21
N ILE A 93 13.56 0.13 -10.47
CA ILE A 93 12.43 -0.51 -9.77
C ILE A 93 12.50 -2.04 -9.92
N SER A 94 12.76 -2.56 -11.11
CA SER A 94 12.96 -4.00 -11.34
C SER A 94 14.07 -4.63 -10.49
N LYS A 95 15.18 -3.93 -10.24
CA LYS A 95 16.24 -4.41 -9.34
C LYS A 95 15.78 -4.42 -7.88
N ALA A 96 15.09 -3.37 -7.44
CA ALA A 96 14.51 -3.32 -6.10
C ALA A 96 13.45 -4.43 -5.90
N GLN A 97 12.63 -4.68 -6.92
CA GLN A 97 11.63 -5.75 -6.96
C GLN A 97 12.28 -7.12 -6.82
N ALA A 98 13.38 -7.40 -7.52
CA ALA A 98 14.08 -8.68 -7.42
C ALA A 98 14.61 -8.96 -5.99
N ILE A 99 15.14 -7.92 -5.32
CA ILE A 99 15.59 -8.01 -3.92
C ILE A 99 14.38 -8.25 -3.00
N TYR A 100 13.26 -7.57 -3.27
CA TYR A 100 12.05 -7.71 -2.49
C TYR A 100 11.44 -9.11 -2.60
N ASP A 101 11.28 -9.62 -3.82
CA ASP A 101 10.77 -10.97 -4.10
C ASP A 101 11.64 -12.04 -3.40
N TYR A 102 12.97 -11.91 -3.46
CA TYR A 102 13.87 -12.82 -2.71
C TYR A 102 13.56 -12.82 -1.20
N CYS A 103 13.38 -11.64 -0.61
CA CYS A 103 13.05 -11.54 0.82
C CYS A 103 11.70 -12.20 1.15
N LEU A 104 10.69 -11.96 0.31
CA LEU A 104 9.37 -12.55 0.49
C LEU A 104 9.42 -14.08 0.37
N ASP A 105 10.21 -14.63 -0.57
CA ASP A 105 10.44 -16.06 -0.69
C ASP A 105 11.09 -16.66 0.56
N VAL A 106 12.08 -15.96 1.14
CA VAL A 106 12.72 -16.37 2.40
C VAL A 106 11.71 -16.37 3.55
N LEU A 107 10.89 -15.32 3.67
CA LEU A 107 9.87 -15.23 4.71
C LEU A 107 8.75 -16.27 4.51
N ALA A 108 8.36 -16.55 3.27
CA ALA A 108 7.33 -17.53 2.93
C ALA A 108 7.78 -18.94 3.33
N LYS A 109 9.03 -19.31 3.04
CA LYS A 109 9.65 -20.57 3.50
C LYS A 109 9.69 -20.71 5.02
N GLN A 110 9.70 -19.58 5.75
CA GLN A 110 9.64 -19.54 7.21
C GLN A 110 8.21 -19.46 7.77
N GLY A 111 7.17 -19.43 6.91
CA GLY A 111 5.77 -19.26 7.33
C GLY A 111 5.49 -17.89 7.97
N LYS A 112 6.21 -16.84 7.57
CA LYS A 112 6.14 -15.49 8.18
C LYS A 112 5.46 -14.44 7.29
N VAL A 113 4.94 -14.82 6.13
CA VAL A 113 4.24 -13.91 5.21
C VAL A 113 2.74 -14.09 5.39
N ASN A 114 2.04 -12.99 5.69
CA ASN A 114 0.58 -12.91 5.62
C ASN A 114 0.22 -11.88 4.55
N GLU A 115 -0.55 -12.29 3.54
CA GLU A 115 -1.11 -11.37 2.56
C GLU A 115 -2.32 -10.65 3.16
N ILE A 116 -2.38 -9.33 2.99
CA ILE A 116 -3.50 -8.51 3.44
C ILE A 116 -4.15 -7.94 2.18
N ASP A 117 -5.39 -8.35 1.91
CA ASP A 117 -6.16 -7.78 0.81
C ASP A 117 -6.64 -6.37 1.22
N MET A 118 -6.03 -5.35 0.61
CA MET A 118 -6.32 -3.94 0.92
C MET A 118 -7.45 -3.34 0.09
N GLY A 119 -8.15 -4.14 -0.74
CA GLY A 119 -9.33 -3.66 -1.46
C GLY A 119 -9.03 -2.55 -2.48
N ASN A 120 -7.83 -2.54 -3.06
CA ASN A 120 -7.43 -1.57 -4.06
C ASN A 120 -8.41 -1.57 -5.25
N LYS A 121 -8.59 -0.41 -5.89
CA LYS A 121 -9.37 -0.25 -7.12
C LYS A 121 -8.76 -1.11 -8.22
N THR A 122 -9.28 -2.31 -8.32
CA THR A 122 -8.72 -3.37 -9.13
C THR A 122 -9.78 -3.80 -10.11
N PHE A 123 -9.46 -3.78 -11.40
CA PHE A 123 -10.26 -4.46 -12.40
C PHE A 123 -9.63 -5.82 -12.66
N SER A 124 -10.41 -6.89 -12.49
CA SER A 124 -9.97 -8.24 -12.81
C SER A 124 -10.99 -8.97 -13.68
N PHE A 125 -10.49 -9.85 -14.54
CA PHE A 125 -11.30 -10.83 -15.25
C PHE A 125 -10.48 -12.08 -15.53
N SER A 126 -11.19 -13.18 -15.81
CA SER A 126 -10.56 -14.46 -16.14
C SER A 126 -10.95 -14.90 -17.55
N GLU A 127 -10.02 -15.54 -18.26
CA GLU A 127 -10.25 -16.15 -19.56
C GLU A 127 -9.45 -17.45 -19.64
N GLY A 128 -10.16 -18.58 -19.76
CA GLY A 128 -9.55 -19.90 -19.66
C GLY A 128 -8.88 -20.12 -18.30
N ASN A 129 -7.64 -20.61 -18.32
CA ASN A 129 -6.84 -20.86 -17.11
C ASN A 129 -6.01 -19.63 -16.68
N ARG A 130 -6.36 -18.42 -17.13
CA ARG A 130 -5.64 -17.20 -16.79
C ARG A 130 -6.56 -16.17 -16.17
N SER A 131 -6.06 -15.45 -15.18
CA SER A 131 -6.66 -14.22 -14.69
C SER A 131 -5.78 -13.02 -15.01
N TYR A 132 -6.43 -11.92 -15.35
CA TYR A 132 -5.82 -10.66 -15.71
C TYR A 132 -6.30 -9.61 -14.73
N GLU A 133 -5.38 -8.74 -14.33
CA GLU A 133 -5.64 -7.71 -13.34
C GLU A 133 -5.03 -6.39 -13.79
N ILE A 134 -5.81 -5.31 -13.73
CA ILE A 134 -5.33 -3.93 -13.84
C ILE A 134 -5.54 -3.25 -12.50
N LYS A 135 -4.47 -2.67 -11.97
CA LYS A 135 -4.49 -1.78 -10.82
C LYS A 135 -3.96 -0.42 -11.24
N SER A 136 -4.67 0.64 -10.87
CA SER A 136 -4.24 2.01 -11.12
C SER A 136 -3.74 2.65 -9.83
N PHE A 137 -2.62 3.34 -9.95
CA PHE A 137 -1.93 3.97 -8.84
C PHE A 137 -1.84 5.47 -9.09
N SER A 138 -2.04 6.24 -8.02
CA SER A 138 -1.89 7.68 -8.02
C SER A 138 -0.70 8.05 -7.15
N SER A 139 0.38 8.56 -7.75
CA SER A 139 1.48 9.09 -6.97
C SER A 139 1.19 10.53 -6.54
N VAL A 140 1.48 10.86 -5.28
CA VAL A 140 1.33 12.23 -4.74
C VAL A 140 2.34 13.18 -5.38
N LYS A 141 3.45 12.66 -5.94
CA LYS A 141 4.56 13.44 -6.51
C LYS A 141 4.93 13.06 -7.95
N GLY A 142 4.31 12.02 -8.50
CA GLY A 142 4.58 11.48 -9.84
C GLY A 142 3.33 11.39 -10.71
N ASN A 143 3.49 10.84 -11.91
CA ASN A 143 2.37 10.54 -12.79
C ASN A 143 1.55 9.36 -12.24
N ASN A 144 0.30 9.25 -12.68
CA ASN A 144 -0.45 8.01 -12.49
C ASN A 144 0.22 6.91 -13.32
N PHE A 145 0.29 5.70 -12.76
CA PHE A 145 0.75 4.53 -13.48
C PHE A 145 -0.24 3.38 -13.29
N ASN A 146 -0.22 2.43 -14.22
CA ASN A 146 -0.97 1.19 -14.12
C ASN A 146 -0.02 0.01 -13.95
N GLN A 147 -0.44 -0.93 -13.11
CA GLN A 147 0.11 -2.27 -13.08
C GLN A 147 -0.83 -3.21 -13.81
N PHE A 148 -0.26 -4.04 -14.68
CA PHE A 148 -0.96 -5.14 -15.32
C PHE A 148 -0.36 -6.48 -14.89
N SER A 149 -1.20 -7.36 -14.36
CA SER A 149 -0.79 -8.70 -13.93
C SER A 149 -1.48 -9.78 -14.74
N ILE A 150 -0.72 -10.81 -15.13
CA ILE A 150 -1.22 -12.05 -15.74
C ILE A 150 -0.87 -13.19 -14.77
N LYS A 151 -1.88 -13.94 -14.34
CA LYS A 151 -1.71 -15.08 -13.43
C LYS A 151 -2.27 -16.34 -14.07
N ASP A 152 -1.44 -17.38 -14.14
CA ASP A 152 -1.87 -18.71 -14.56
C ASP A 152 -2.56 -19.44 -13.38
N ASN A 153 -3.84 -19.73 -13.51
CA ASN A 153 -4.69 -20.40 -12.50
C ASN A 153 -4.61 -21.92 -12.62
N PHE A 154 -3.40 -22.50 -12.59
CA PHE A 154 -3.24 -23.94 -12.44
C PHE A 154 -3.58 -24.36 -10.99
N HIS A 155 -4.20 -25.54 -10.84
CA HIS A 155 -4.84 -26.04 -9.61
C HIS A 155 -3.90 -26.25 -8.39
N SER A 156 -2.63 -25.85 -8.43
CA SER A 156 -1.60 -26.26 -7.47
C SER A 156 -0.89 -25.11 -6.71
N GLY A 157 -1.58 -23.99 -6.51
CA GLY A 157 -1.31 -23.11 -5.36
C GLY A 157 -0.28 -21.99 -5.53
N ILE A 158 0.55 -22.00 -6.57
CA ILE A 158 1.41 -20.85 -6.92
C ILE A 158 1.40 -20.73 -8.45
N GLY A 159 0.45 -19.97 -8.99
CA GLY A 159 0.46 -19.63 -10.41
C GLY A 159 1.68 -18.79 -10.75
N GLU A 160 2.31 -19.02 -11.90
CA GLU A 160 3.29 -18.05 -12.42
C GLU A 160 2.56 -16.71 -12.62
N ILE A 161 3.11 -15.64 -12.05
CA ILE A 161 2.59 -14.29 -12.19
C ILE A 161 3.60 -13.50 -13.02
N SER A 162 3.11 -12.91 -14.11
CA SER A 162 3.84 -11.88 -14.84
C SER A 162 3.24 -10.52 -14.54
N VAL A 163 4.09 -9.53 -14.26
CA VAL A 163 3.67 -8.17 -13.86
C VAL A 163 4.39 -7.16 -14.75
N PHE A 164 3.63 -6.19 -15.24
CA PHE A 164 4.05 -5.16 -16.16
C PHE A 164 3.59 -3.79 -15.68
N ILE A 165 4.29 -2.75 -16.09
CA ILE A 165 4.00 -1.36 -15.74
C ILE A 165 3.73 -0.55 -17.00
N ASP A 166 2.68 0.26 -16.93
CA ASP A 166 2.38 1.38 -17.82
C ASP A 166 2.59 2.66 -17.00
N ASP A 167 3.78 3.26 -17.13
CA ASP A 167 4.28 4.34 -16.27
C ASP A 167 3.44 5.63 -16.39
N ASN A 168 2.71 5.76 -17.50
CA ASN A 168 1.93 6.95 -17.81
C ASN A 168 0.42 6.71 -17.80
N SER A 169 -0.02 5.52 -17.39
CA SER A 169 -1.41 5.06 -17.50
C SER A 169 -2.03 5.30 -18.89
N ASP A 170 -1.25 5.25 -19.96
CA ASP A 170 -1.71 5.62 -21.32
C ASP A 170 -2.23 4.41 -22.13
N GLY A 171 -2.08 3.21 -21.59
CA GLY A 171 -2.45 1.95 -22.22
C GLY A 171 -1.28 1.21 -22.88
N THR A 172 -0.05 1.71 -22.73
CA THR A 172 1.18 1.11 -23.23
C THR A 172 2.02 0.60 -22.07
N LEU A 173 2.44 -0.66 -22.13
CA LEU A 173 3.37 -1.24 -21.16
C LEU A 173 4.80 -0.78 -21.47
N ASP A 174 5.47 -0.22 -20.47
CA ASP A 174 6.84 0.31 -20.54
C ASP A 174 7.86 -0.67 -19.95
N GLU A 175 7.52 -1.37 -18.86
CA GLU A 175 8.44 -2.24 -18.12
C GLU A 175 7.82 -3.61 -17.78
N THR A 176 8.65 -4.65 -17.79
CA THR A 176 8.34 -5.95 -17.18
C THR A 176 8.98 -6.00 -15.80
N LEU A 177 8.18 -6.04 -14.73
CA LEU A 177 8.69 -6.17 -13.38
C LEU A 177 9.07 -7.61 -13.03
N LYS A 178 8.23 -8.58 -13.42
CA LYS A 178 8.51 -10.01 -13.23
C LYS A 178 7.71 -10.90 -14.17
N GLY A 179 8.10 -12.17 -14.18
CA GLY A 179 7.49 -13.22 -14.98
C GLY A 179 8.22 -13.46 -16.30
N LYS A 180 7.68 -14.40 -17.08
CA LYS A 180 8.32 -14.90 -18.31
C LYS A 180 7.58 -14.47 -19.58
N VAL A 181 6.38 -13.90 -19.45
CA VAL A 181 5.61 -13.44 -20.60
C VAL A 181 6.31 -12.24 -21.22
N ALA A 182 6.51 -12.28 -22.54
CA ALA A 182 7.14 -11.18 -23.26
C ALA A 182 6.24 -9.93 -23.22
N ILE A 183 6.82 -8.74 -23.05
CA ILE A 183 6.04 -7.49 -22.95
C ILE A 183 5.16 -7.25 -24.17
N SER A 184 5.59 -7.65 -25.37
CA SER A 184 4.77 -7.56 -26.59
C SER A 184 3.55 -8.48 -26.57
N GLU A 185 3.67 -9.68 -25.97
CA GLU A 185 2.52 -10.57 -25.75
C GLU A 185 1.60 -9.99 -24.68
N ALA A 186 2.18 -9.50 -23.59
CA ALA A 186 1.45 -8.86 -22.49
C ALA A 186 0.68 -7.63 -22.96
N GLN A 187 1.25 -6.82 -23.86
CA GLN A 187 0.60 -5.63 -24.41
C GLN A 187 -0.73 -5.97 -25.10
N ASN A 188 -0.76 -7.04 -25.88
CA ASN A 188 -2.01 -7.49 -26.53
C ASN A 188 -3.07 -7.87 -25.48
N LYS A 189 -2.66 -8.53 -24.40
CA LYS A 189 -3.56 -8.90 -23.29
C LYS A 189 -3.99 -7.69 -22.48
N TYR A 190 -3.11 -6.71 -22.31
CA TYR A 190 -3.40 -5.47 -21.62
C TYR A 190 -4.42 -4.62 -22.39
N SER A 191 -4.24 -4.46 -23.70
CA SER A 191 -5.22 -3.77 -24.55
C SER A 191 -6.60 -4.44 -24.51
N MET A 192 -6.65 -5.77 -24.54
CA MET A 192 -7.91 -6.52 -24.36
C MET A 192 -8.52 -6.30 -22.97
N ALA A 193 -7.71 -6.30 -21.92
CA ALA A 193 -8.15 -6.02 -20.56
C ALA A 193 -8.74 -4.60 -20.42
N ILE A 194 -8.08 -3.61 -21.01
CA ILE A 194 -8.54 -2.22 -21.07
C ILE A 194 -9.91 -2.15 -21.76
N GLU A 195 -10.05 -2.76 -22.94
CA GLU A 195 -11.31 -2.74 -23.69
C GLU A 195 -12.47 -3.34 -22.88
N LYS A 196 -12.24 -4.51 -22.28
CA LYS A 196 -13.22 -5.17 -21.41
C LYS A 196 -13.57 -4.30 -20.20
N GLY A 197 -12.57 -3.72 -19.54
CA GLY A 197 -12.75 -2.88 -18.36
C GLY A 197 -13.50 -1.57 -18.66
N LEU A 198 -13.21 -0.92 -19.78
CA LEU A 198 -13.93 0.28 -20.24
C LEU A 198 -15.39 -0.05 -20.59
N SER A 199 -15.61 -1.15 -21.31
CA SER A 199 -16.95 -1.61 -21.71
C SER A 199 -17.82 -1.99 -20.51
N ALA A 200 -17.22 -2.61 -19.48
CA ALA A 200 -17.88 -2.95 -18.23
C ALA A 200 -17.98 -1.77 -17.24
N HIS A 201 -17.51 -0.57 -17.63
CA HIS A 201 -17.46 0.62 -16.80
C HIS A 201 -16.62 0.51 -15.51
N ASN A 202 -15.75 -0.50 -15.40
CA ASN A 202 -14.80 -0.68 -14.29
C ASN A 202 -13.52 0.14 -14.48
N LEU A 203 -13.21 0.53 -15.72
CA LEU A 203 -12.18 1.51 -16.05
C LEU A 203 -12.83 2.81 -16.56
N SER A 204 -12.12 3.92 -16.45
CA SER A 204 -12.42 5.17 -17.14
C SER A 204 -11.20 5.73 -17.84
N LYS A 205 -11.43 6.36 -19.00
CA LYS A 205 -10.43 7.18 -19.67
C LYS A 205 -10.65 8.65 -19.32
N VAL A 206 -9.70 9.27 -18.63
CA VAL A 206 -9.76 10.67 -18.18
C VAL A 206 -8.47 11.37 -18.62
N ASN A 207 -8.58 12.40 -19.48
CA ASN A 207 -7.43 13.17 -19.97
C ASN A 207 -6.30 12.31 -20.60
N GLY A 208 -6.67 11.21 -21.27
CA GLY A 208 -5.70 10.27 -21.85
C GLY A 208 -5.33 9.11 -20.94
N TYR A 209 -5.47 9.26 -19.62
CA TYR A 209 -5.18 8.23 -18.62
C TYR A 209 -6.28 7.17 -18.54
N ILE A 210 -5.91 5.90 -18.42
CA ILE A 210 -6.80 4.77 -18.18
C ILE A 210 -6.69 4.41 -16.70
N LEU A 211 -7.79 4.58 -15.96
CA LEU A 211 -7.80 4.41 -14.50
C LEU A 211 -8.91 3.45 -14.07
N THR A 212 -8.63 2.62 -13.06
CA THR A 212 -9.65 1.83 -12.36
C THR A 212 -10.57 2.72 -11.53
N LYS A 213 -11.87 2.40 -11.54
CA LYS A 213 -12.89 3.16 -10.81
C LYS A 213 -12.99 2.78 -9.35
#